data_AF-A0A8T4E4Q1-F1
#
_entry.id   AF-A0A8T4E4Q1-F1
#
_cell.length_a   1.000
_cell.length_b   1.000
_cell.length_c   1.000
_cell.angle_alpha   90.00
_cell.angle_beta   90.00
_cell.angle_gamma   90.00
#
_symmetry.space_group_name_H-M   'P 1'
#
loop_
_entity.id
_entity.type
_entity.pdbx_description
1 polymer ?
#
loop_
_entity_poly.entity_id
_entity_poly.type
_entity_poly.pdbx_seq_one_letter_code
_entity_poly.pdbx_strand_id
1 'polypeptide(L)'
;MAPDLRALAIVAAIIFLPAAALAVDTGAPYFQNPSSAGSCIDVPLTVDVEERCRMNRLEASPRVQGGCVVGYDCVYPSKVGSVAGNSANLTVLSIEPCLEISVVSNISRILEEMKAAEDSGDKAAYDELSRELEKLSLSVEAARARCIAKLPARPSEDPDHLLDTPVAAQIRACDALESRRAKVAYLQGILSDQQKQKYSGVSPEAISATIGQLEAQSAFLGEGCKDLEKAGLGELLMEAVGESTSGAGDILVYYQMRLSEISASNETPSAKAGQFIGLKNETNQLAALLVEKQGQVNVSELRPLVRKISVMQGATEVEGIRVYPKAGSIVFRANGLPTAIRYNLSGIFLDSEGIYAKIDNITLNEGKLFAEGVEIRVLPSQVTRKLGITPKEMRVVPRGEGLAYRLTQEERGKFLWLFPVEYERIIEASAESASVVANNAPWWSVFVVK
;
A
#
# COMPACT_ATOMS: atom_id res chain seq x y z
N MET A 1 -32.21 65.21 25.07
CA MET A 1 -33.38 64.38 24.74
C MET A 1 -32.92 62.94 24.69
N ALA A 2 -33.31 62.16 25.68
CA ALA A 2 -33.05 60.73 25.81
C ALA A 2 -34.41 60.02 25.91
N PRO A 3 -34.54 58.80 25.37
CA PRO A 3 -35.52 57.84 25.87
C PRO A 3 -34.76 56.68 26.52
N ASP A 4 -34.91 56.47 27.82
CA ASP A 4 -36.02 55.84 28.56
C ASP A 4 -35.73 54.36 28.81
N LEU A 5 -35.38 54.10 30.07
CA LEU A 5 -34.74 52.93 30.64
C LEU A 5 -35.73 52.38 31.66
N ARG A 6 -36.76 51.64 31.21
CA ARG A 6 -37.75 51.02 32.10
C ARG A 6 -38.34 49.71 31.55
N ALA A 7 -37.74 48.60 31.97
CA ALA A 7 -38.39 47.31 32.24
C ALA A 7 -37.42 46.49 33.14
N LEU A 8 -37.44 46.63 34.47
CA LEU A 8 -38.14 45.75 35.44
C LEU A 8 -37.97 44.25 35.08
N ALA A 9 -37.03 43.49 35.64
CA ALA A 9 -36.81 43.07 37.04
C ALA A 9 -37.96 42.25 37.65
N ILE A 10 -37.84 40.91 37.60
CA ILE A 10 -38.45 39.92 38.50
C ILE A 10 -37.34 38.87 38.76
N VAL A 11 -36.58 39.02 39.85
CA VAL A 11 -36.67 38.30 41.14
C VAL A 11 -36.26 36.82 41.09
N ALA A 12 -35.32 36.53 41.97
CA ALA A 12 -34.54 35.33 42.18
C ALA A 12 -35.25 34.15 42.90
N ALA A 13 -34.65 32.97 42.66
CA ALA A 13 -34.34 31.90 43.62
C ALA A 13 -35.40 30.87 44.05
N ILE A 14 -34.84 29.72 44.50
CA ILE A 14 -35.41 28.56 45.24
C ILE A 14 -35.72 27.34 44.34
N ILE A 15 -35.26 26.09 44.53
CA ILE A 15 -34.30 25.38 45.41
C ILE A 15 -34.40 23.85 45.05
N PHE A 16 -33.27 23.12 45.13
CA PHE A 16 -33.09 21.70 45.53
C PHE A 16 -33.45 20.44 44.67
N LEU A 17 -32.44 19.54 44.69
CA LEU A 17 -32.42 18.04 44.73
C LEU A 17 -32.37 17.22 43.42
N PRO A 18 -31.81 15.98 43.44
CA PRO A 18 -30.72 15.44 44.27
C PRO A 18 -29.64 14.66 43.48
N ALA A 19 -28.51 14.45 44.19
CA ALA A 19 -27.47 13.48 43.87
C ALA A 19 -27.89 12.04 44.26
N ALA A 20 -27.44 11.06 43.49
CA ALA A 20 -27.33 9.64 43.86
C ALA A 20 -25.98 9.13 43.31
N ALA A 21 -24.98 8.89 44.17
CA ALA A 21 -24.61 7.59 44.76
C ALA A 21 -24.02 6.62 43.70
N LEU A 22 -22.69 6.55 43.57
CA LEU A 22 -21.77 5.63 44.28
C LEU A 22 -21.90 4.16 43.87
N ALA A 23 -20.95 3.70 43.05
CA ALA A 23 -20.41 2.36 43.14
C ALA A 23 -18.89 2.47 42.95
N VAL A 24 -18.19 2.40 44.08
CA VAL A 24 -16.75 2.22 44.21
C VAL A 24 -16.53 0.72 44.20
N ASP A 25 -15.68 0.22 43.29
CA ASP A 25 -15.13 -1.12 43.38
C ASP A 25 -13.64 -1.02 43.66
N THR A 26 -13.22 -1.66 44.75
CA THR A 26 -11.88 -1.64 45.33
C THR A 26 -11.24 -3.02 45.19
N GLY A 27 -10.06 -3.06 44.61
CA GLY A 27 -9.11 -4.16 44.71
C GLY A 27 -8.13 -4.10 43.53
N ALA A 28 -6.82 -4.19 43.66
CA ALA A 28 -5.90 -4.44 44.77
C ALA A 28 -4.49 -3.93 44.32
N PRO A 29 -3.44 -3.95 45.16
CA PRO A 29 -2.36 -2.99 45.07
C PRO A 29 -1.02 -3.54 44.51
N TYR A 30 -0.07 -2.61 44.33
CA TYR A 30 1.40 -2.77 44.26
C TYR A 30 2.01 -3.56 43.09
N PHE A 31 2.81 -2.85 42.27
CA PHE A 31 4.13 -3.34 41.85
C PHE A 31 5.17 -2.25 42.06
N GLN A 32 6.04 -2.47 43.05
CA GLN A 32 7.31 -1.78 43.21
C GLN A 32 8.27 -2.25 42.12
N ASN A 33 9.11 -1.34 41.63
CA ASN A 33 10.32 -1.67 40.89
C ASN A 33 11.27 -2.51 41.77
N PRO A 34 11.76 -3.67 41.30
CA PRO A 34 13.00 -4.23 41.79
C PRO A 34 14.10 -3.99 40.75
N SER A 35 14.98 -3.04 41.04
CA SER A 35 16.36 -3.13 40.61
C SER A 35 17.04 -4.31 41.34
N SER A 36 17.82 -5.08 40.58
CA SER A 36 18.85 -6.06 40.97
C SER A 36 18.47 -7.55 41.09
N ALA A 37 19.35 -8.35 40.46
CA ALA A 37 19.58 -9.79 40.57
C ALA A 37 18.52 -10.75 40.00
N GLY A 38 18.93 -11.45 38.94
CA GLY A 38 18.10 -12.36 38.15
C GLY A 38 17.57 -13.58 38.91
N SER A 39 16.25 -13.70 38.89
CA SER A 39 15.54 -14.97 38.89
C SER A 39 14.43 -14.88 37.84
N CYS A 40 14.41 -15.79 36.88
CA CYS A 40 13.30 -15.88 35.94
C CYS A 40 12.12 -16.52 36.67
N ILE A 41 10.95 -15.88 36.62
CA ILE A 41 9.69 -16.51 37.00
C ILE A 41 9.19 -17.19 35.72
N ASP A 42 9.16 -18.53 35.71
CA ASP A 42 8.56 -19.27 34.61
C ASP A 42 7.05 -18.95 34.55
N VAL A 43 6.62 -18.31 33.47
CA VAL A 43 5.21 -18.05 33.20
C VAL A 43 4.61 -19.36 32.67
N PRO A 44 3.69 -20.03 33.39
CA PRO A 44 3.08 -21.25 32.89
C PRO A 44 2.23 -20.97 31.66
N LEU A 45 2.29 -21.87 30.68
CA LEU A 45 1.36 -21.86 29.55
C LEU A 45 -0.07 -21.96 30.10
N THR A 46 -0.90 -20.95 29.82
CA THR A 46 -2.29 -20.95 30.27
C THR A 46 -3.16 -21.71 29.28
N VAL A 47 -4.19 -22.39 29.78
CA VAL A 47 -5.17 -23.16 28.97
C VAL A 47 -5.76 -22.29 27.83
N ASP A 48 -5.97 -20.99 28.07
CA ASP A 48 -6.51 -20.05 27.08
C ASP A 48 -5.58 -19.82 25.88
N VAL A 49 -4.25 -19.80 26.09
CA VAL A 49 -3.28 -19.64 24.99
C VAL A 49 -3.20 -20.92 24.16
N GLU A 50 -3.23 -22.08 24.80
CA GLU A 50 -3.17 -23.38 24.14
C GLU A 50 -4.42 -23.62 23.28
N GLU A 51 -5.60 -23.29 23.80
CA GLU A 51 -6.87 -23.41 23.07
C GLU A 51 -6.96 -22.41 21.91
N ARG A 52 -6.44 -21.19 22.10
CA ARG A 52 -6.34 -20.17 21.04
C ARG A 52 -5.38 -20.55 19.92
N CYS A 53 -4.21 -21.13 20.23
CA CYS A 53 -3.30 -21.62 19.19
C CYS A 53 -3.87 -22.84 18.47
N ARG A 54 -4.54 -23.74 19.19
CA ARG A 54 -5.18 -24.94 18.63
C ARG A 54 -6.32 -24.61 17.66
N MET A 55 -7.19 -23.64 17.99
CA MET A 55 -8.27 -23.21 17.08
C MET A 55 -7.74 -22.67 15.75
N ASN A 56 -6.52 -22.12 15.73
CA ASN A 56 -5.89 -21.54 14.55
C ASN A 56 -4.91 -22.49 13.84
N ARG A 57 -4.81 -23.77 14.26
CA ARG A 57 -3.81 -24.74 13.76
C ARG A 57 -2.35 -24.25 13.88
N LEU A 58 -2.05 -23.52 14.95
CA LEU A 58 -0.73 -22.99 15.28
C LEU A 58 -0.18 -23.70 16.53
N GLU A 59 1.13 -23.68 16.71
CA GLU A 59 1.83 -24.17 17.90
C GLU A 59 2.19 -23.00 18.83
N ALA A 60 2.05 -23.18 20.14
CA ALA A 60 2.48 -22.18 21.11
C ALA A 60 4.01 -22.18 21.22
N SER A 61 4.66 -21.06 20.93
CA SER A 61 6.10 -20.87 21.03
C SER A 61 6.43 -19.84 22.11
N PRO A 62 7.36 -20.13 23.04
CA PRO A 62 7.71 -19.22 24.13
C PRO A 62 8.41 -17.97 23.59
N ARG A 63 7.92 -16.79 24.00
CA ARG A 63 8.57 -15.51 23.79
C ARG A 63 9.59 -15.30 24.90
N VAL A 64 10.88 -15.25 24.54
CA VAL A 64 11.99 -15.10 25.49
C VAL A 64 12.56 -13.68 25.41
N GLN A 65 12.69 -13.00 26.55
CA GLN A 65 13.34 -11.70 26.66
C GLN A 65 14.37 -11.74 27.80
N GLY A 66 15.63 -11.45 27.48
CA GLY A 66 16.72 -11.48 28.48
C GLY A 66 17.00 -12.87 29.07
N GLY A 67 16.63 -13.96 28.38
CA GLY A 67 16.78 -15.34 28.87
C GLY A 67 15.61 -15.85 29.71
N CYS A 68 14.58 -15.04 29.95
CA CYS A 68 13.35 -15.46 30.64
C CYS A 68 12.18 -15.58 29.67
N VAL A 69 11.30 -16.56 29.86
CA VAL A 69 10.04 -16.68 29.12
C VAL A 69 9.06 -15.63 29.65
N VAL A 70 8.69 -14.67 28.82
CA VAL A 70 7.77 -13.56 29.16
C VAL A 70 6.36 -13.76 28.60
N GLY A 71 6.13 -14.82 27.82
CA GLY A 71 4.82 -15.17 27.26
C GLY A 71 4.92 -16.26 26.20
N TYR A 72 3.82 -16.54 25.52
CA TYR A 72 3.74 -17.49 24.41
C TYR A 72 3.00 -16.86 23.23
N ASP A 73 3.55 -17.01 22.02
CA ASP A 73 2.94 -16.60 20.75
C ASP A 73 2.50 -17.84 19.97
N CYS A 74 1.44 -17.74 19.18
CA CYS A 74 1.03 -18.83 18.27
C CYS A 74 1.81 -18.72 16.95
N VAL A 75 2.56 -19.75 16.57
CA VAL A 75 3.39 -19.79 15.35
C VAL A 75 3.04 -21.00 14.50
N TYR A 76 3.31 -20.93 13.19
CA TYR A 76 3.08 -22.07 12.30
C TYR A 76 4.09 -23.20 12.58
N PRO A 77 3.66 -24.47 12.56
CA PRO A 77 4.57 -25.60 12.76
C PRO A 77 5.59 -25.65 11.63
N SER A 78 6.83 -25.23 11.91
CA SER A 78 7.95 -25.37 11.01
C SER A 78 8.45 -26.82 11.04
N LYS A 79 8.35 -27.55 9.92
CA LYS A 79 9.02 -28.84 9.76
C LYS A 79 10.54 -28.63 9.69
N VAL A 80 11.19 -28.81 10.84
CA VAL A 80 12.57 -29.29 11.10
C VAL A 80 13.75 -28.63 10.36
N GLY A 81 14.73 -28.16 11.14
CA GLY A 81 16.14 -28.16 10.76
C GLY A 81 16.94 -26.95 11.22
N SER A 82 17.53 -27.00 12.43
CA SER A 82 18.54 -26.05 12.86
C SER A 82 19.84 -26.22 12.07
N VAL A 83 20.24 -25.18 11.33
CA VAL A 83 21.66 -24.94 11.02
C VAL A 83 21.94 -23.47 11.33
N ALA A 84 22.86 -23.28 12.26
CA ALA A 84 23.34 -21.99 12.72
C ALA A 84 24.22 -21.29 11.67
N GLY A 85 24.13 -19.97 11.62
CA GLY A 85 25.26 -19.07 11.35
C GLY A 85 25.78 -19.02 9.91
N ASN A 86 25.29 -18.04 9.13
CA ASN A 86 26.09 -16.93 8.60
C ASN A 86 25.18 -16.03 7.76
N SER A 87 25.07 -14.77 8.17
CA SER A 87 24.38 -13.73 7.40
C SER A 87 25.22 -13.39 6.17
N ALA A 88 25.01 -14.12 5.07
CA ALA A 88 25.38 -13.63 3.76
C ALA A 88 24.34 -12.57 3.36
N ASN A 89 24.81 -11.36 3.12
CA ASN A 89 24.03 -10.27 2.54
C ASN A 89 23.38 -10.75 1.23
N LEU A 90 22.11 -11.10 1.28
CA LEU A 90 21.31 -11.40 0.09
C LEU A 90 21.00 -10.06 -0.59
N THR A 91 21.84 -9.71 -1.55
CA THR A 91 21.63 -8.53 -2.38
C THR A 91 20.58 -8.91 -3.42
N VAL A 92 19.32 -8.65 -3.10
CA VAL A 92 18.19 -8.81 -4.02
C VAL A 92 18.39 -7.82 -5.18
N LEU A 93 18.94 -8.31 -6.30
CA LEU A 93 18.92 -7.61 -7.58
C LEU A 93 17.53 -7.84 -8.20
N SER A 94 16.55 -7.10 -7.69
CA SER A 94 15.27 -6.89 -8.36
C SER A 94 15.54 -6.38 -9.78
N ILE A 95 14.73 -6.79 -10.76
CA ILE A 95 14.76 -6.25 -12.14
C ILE A 95 14.08 -4.86 -12.18
N GLU A 96 13.55 -4.39 -11.04
CA GLU A 96 13.00 -3.03 -10.82
C GLU A 96 13.90 -1.84 -11.23
N PRO A 97 15.25 -1.85 -11.22
CA PRO A 97 16.03 -0.65 -11.47
C PRO A 97 16.30 -0.36 -12.96
N CYS A 98 15.79 -1.18 -13.89
CA CYS A 98 16.18 -1.07 -15.31
C CYS A 98 15.31 -0.11 -16.14
N LEU A 99 14.08 0.15 -15.71
CA LEU A 99 13.17 1.09 -16.37
C LEU A 99 12.98 2.28 -15.43
N GLU A 100 13.44 3.47 -15.85
CA GLU A 100 13.11 4.67 -15.11
C GLU A 100 11.59 4.83 -15.07
N ILE A 101 11.04 5.12 -13.88
CA ILE A 101 9.61 5.43 -13.67
C ILE A 101 9.13 6.53 -14.62
N SER A 102 10.03 7.43 -15.04
CA SER A 102 9.81 8.49 -16.03
C SER A 102 9.32 7.94 -17.38
N VAL A 103 9.81 6.79 -17.82
CA VAL A 103 9.52 6.21 -19.14
C VAL A 103 8.11 5.62 -19.17
N VAL A 104 7.72 4.88 -18.13
CA VAL A 104 6.34 4.36 -17.99
C VAL A 104 5.34 5.51 -17.89
N SER A 105 5.71 6.56 -17.14
CA SER A 105 4.90 7.78 -17.04
C SER A 105 4.67 8.47 -18.40
N ASN A 106 5.73 8.60 -19.20
CA ASN A 106 5.66 9.20 -20.53
C ASN A 106 4.81 8.38 -21.50
N ILE A 107 4.89 7.04 -21.47
CA ILE A 107 4.04 6.17 -22.29
C ILE A 107 2.57 6.43 -21.99
N SER A 108 2.16 6.44 -20.71
CA SER A 108 0.74 6.64 -20.40
C SER A 108 0.25 8.06 -20.74
N ARG A 109 1.11 9.08 -20.66
CA ARG A 109 0.76 10.45 -21.11
C ARG A 109 0.52 10.48 -22.62
N ILE A 110 1.45 9.91 -23.41
CA ILE A 110 1.34 9.89 -24.87
C ILE A 110 0.09 9.14 -25.30
N LEU A 111 -0.24 8.01 -24.67
CA LEU A 111 -1.46 7.25 -24.98
C LEU A 111 -2.75 8.05 -24.69
N GLU A 112 -2.79 8.83 -23.60
CA GLU A 112 -3.94 9.71 -23.31
C GLU A 112 -4.09 10.83 -24.34
N GLU A 113 -2.98 11.47 -24.72
CA GLU A 113 -2.97 12.52 -25.74
C GLU A 113 -3.35 11.97 -27.13
N MET A 114 -2.91 10.75 -27.46
CA MET A 114 -3.29 10.07 -28.71
C MET A 114 -4.79 9.83 -28.78
N LYS A 115 -5.41 9.39 -27.67
CA LYS A 115 -6.87 9.21 -27.60
C LYS A 115 -7.61 10.54 -27.77
N ALA A 116 -7.15 11.61 -27.13
CA ALA A 116 -7.75 12.93 -27.29
C ALA A 116 -7.62 13.46 -28.73
N ALA A 117 -6.50 13.19 -29.41
CA ALA A 117 -6.30 13.51 -30.82
C ALA A 117 -7.24 12.71 -31.74
N GLU A 118 -7.45 11.42 -31.45
CA GLU A 118 -8.40 10.58 -32.18
C GLU A 118 -9.86 11.04 -32.00
N ASP A 119 -10.27 11.31 -30.75
CA ASP A 119 -11.63 11.79 -30.42
C ASP A 119 -11.94 13.15 -31.06
N SER A 120 -10.92 13.99 -31.28
CA SER A 120 -11.05 15.30 -31.93
C SER A 120 -10.87 15.25 -33.46
N GLY A 121 -10.48 14.11 -34.03
CA GLY A 121 -10.17 13.96 -35.46
C GLY A 121 -8.88 14.65 -35.90
N ASP A 122 -7.99 15.03 -34.96
CA ASP A 122 -6.71 15.66 -35.26
C ASP A 122 -5.66 14.59 -35.65
N LYS A 123 -5.68 14.22 -36.93
CA LYS A 123 -4.77 13.23 -37.49
C LYS A 123 -3.30 13.64 -37.39
N ALA A 124 -2.99 14.94 -37.47
CA ALA A 124 -1.60 15.42 -37.43
C ALA A 124 -1.01 15.25 -36.02
N ALA A 125 -1.78 15.59 -34.98
CA ALA A 125 -1.39 15.35 -33.59
C ALA A 125 -1.21 13.86 -33.31
N TYR A 126 -2.13 13.01 -33.79
CA TYR A 126 -2.02 11.55 -33.64
C TYR A 126 -0.75 10.98 -34.27
N ASP A 127 -0.46 11.36 -35.52
CA ASP A 127 0.73 10.87 -36.24
C ASP A 127 2.04 11.30 -35.55
N GLU A 128 2.09 12.51 -34.98
CA GLU A 128 3.26 12.99 -34.24
C GLU A 128 3.45 12.25 -32.92
N LEU A 129 2.38 12.07 -32.15
CA LEU A 129 2.42 11.29 -30.90
C LEU A 129 2.76 9.82 -31.16
N SER A 130 2.33 9.25 -32.27
CA SER A 130 2.70 7.89 -32.68
C SER A 130 4.21 7.75 -32.93
N ARG A 131 4.86 8.74 -33.56
CA ARG A 131 6.32 8.78 -33.72
C ARG A 131 7.03 8.96 -32.38
N GLU A 132 6.49 9.79 -31.49
CA GLU A 132 7.04 9.98 -30.15
C GLU A 132 6.99 8.66 -29.36
N LEU A 133 5.89 7.91 -29.46
CA LEU A 133 5.73 6.60 -28.85
C LEU A 133 6.73 5.57 -29.40
N GLU A 134 6.94 5.53 -30.72
CA GLU A 134 7.92 4.65 -31.36
C GLU A 134 9.35 4.98 -30.91
N LYS A 135 9.70 6.27 -30.86
CA LYS A 135 11.00 6.73 -30.34
C LYS A 135 11.19 6.35 -28.88
N LEU A 136 10.13 6.45 -28.07
CA LEU A 136 10.16 6.07 -26.66
C LEU A 136 10.30 4.55 -26.50
N SER A 137 9.63 3.75 -27.34
CA SER A 137 9.76 2.29 -27.38
C SER A 137 11.19 1.86 -27.71
N LEU A 138 11.82 2.44 -28.73
CA LEU A 138 13.23 2.19 -29.05
C LEU A 138 14.17 2.59 -27.90
N SER A 139 13.86 3.70 -27.21
CA SER A 139 14.62 4.14 -26.03
C SER A 139 14.49 3.15 -24.85
N VAL A 140 13.31 2.56 -24.64
CA VAL A 140 13.06 1.52 -23.63
C VAL A 140 13.90 0.29 -23.94
N GLU A 141 13.88 -0.19 -25.18
CA GLU A 141 14.66 -1.37 -25.59
C GLU A 141 16.16 -1.13 -25.42
N ALA A 142 16.65 0.05 -25.80
CA ALA A 142 18.05 0.43 -25.59
C ALA A 142 18.42 0.56 -24.11
N ALA A 143 17.53 1.10 -23.26
CA ALA A 143 17.72 1.15 -21.81
C ALA A 143 17.75 -0.26 -21.20
N ARG A 144 16.83 -1.14 -21.61
CA ARG A 144 16.77 -2.54 -21.21
C ARG A 144 18.03 -3.29 -21.59
N ALA A 145 18.48 -3.17 -22.85
CA ALA A 145 19.71 -3.80 -23.33
C ALA A 145 20.94 -3.33 -22.54
N ARG A 146 21.04 -2.01 -22.26
CA ARG A 146 22.10 -1.44 -21.40
C ARG A 146 22.03 -1.95 -19.97
N CYS A 147 20.84 -2.18 -19.43
CA CYS A 147 20.69 -2.74 -18.09
C CYS A 147 21.13 -4.20 -18.04
N ILE A 148 20.67 -5.02 -19.00
CA ILE A 148 21.06 -6.44 -19.12
C ILE A 148 22.59 -6.56 -19.25
N ALA A 149 23.23 -5.70 -20.05
CA ALA A 149 24.68 -5.70 -20.22
C ALA A 149 25.46 -5.31 -18.95
N LYS A 150 24.84 -4.59 -18.01
CA LYS A 150 25.45 -4.19 -16.73
C LYS A 150 25.22 -5.19 -15.60
N LEU A 151 24.26 -6.11 -15.75
CA LEU A 151 24.05 -7.15 -14.77
C LEU A 151 25.25 -8.12 -14.83
N PRO A 152 25.89 -8.43 -13.68
CA PRO A 152 26.96 -9.42 -13.67
C PRO A 152 26.42 -10.74 -14.22
N ALA A 153 27.21 -11.42 -15.05
CA ALA A 153 26.87 -12.74 -15.58
C ALA A 153 26.48 -13.64 -14.40
N ARG A 154 25.23 -14.07 -14.36
CA ARG A 154 24.71 -14.89 -13.25
C ARG A 154 25.59 -16.12 -13.08
N PRO A 155 26.14 -16.40 -11.88
CA PRO A 155 26.45 -17.79 -11.55
C PRO A 155 25.13 -18.57 -11.67
N SER A 156 25.18 -19.76 -12.26
CA SER A 156 24.02 -20.60 -12.50
C SER A 156 23.39 -21.02 -11.16
N GLU A 157 22.49 -20.20 -10.64
CA GLU A 157 21.62 -20.54 -9.51
C GLU A 157 20.21 -20.79 -10.03
N ASP A 158 19.62 -21.84 -9.45
CA ASP A 158 18.35 -22.45 -9.84
C ASP A 158 17.20 -21.42 -9.80
N PRO A 159 16.39 -21.27 -10.87
CA PRO A 159 15.38 -20.21 -10.98
C PRO A 159 14.20 -20.30 -10.00
N ASP A 160 14.16 -21.33 -9.15
CA ASP A 160 12.95 -21.77 -8.46
C ASP A 160 12.59 -21.01 -7.18
N HIS A 161 13.41 -20.07 -6.69
CA HIS A 161 13.21 -19.50 -5.34
C HIS A 161 12.68 -18.07 -5.23
N LEU A 162 12.28 -17.40 -6.33
CA LEU A 162 11.97 -15.96 -6.28
C LEU A 162 10.49 -15.55 -6.40
N LEU A 163 9.54 -16.47 -6.52
CA LEU A 163 8.10 -16.14 -6.64
C LEU A 163 7.24 -17.25 -6.00
N ASP A 164 7.01 -17.23 -4.69
CA ASP A 164 6.09 -18.17 -4.03
C ASP A 164 4.70 -17.54 -3.85
N THR A 165 4.12 -16.92 -4.89
CA THR A 165 2.68 -16.59 -4.88
C THR A 165 1.89 -17.66 -5.66
N PRO A 166 0.73 -18.12 -5.14
CA PRO A 166 -0.06 -19.17 -5.79
C PRO A 166 -0.43 -18.84 -7.24
N VAL A 167 -0.72 -17.56 -7.51
CA VAL A 167 -1.07 -17.07 -8.85
C VAL A 167 0.13 -17.09 -9.79
N ALA A 168 1.30 -16.63 -9.36
CA ALA A 168 2.52 -16.68 -10.18
C ALA A 168 3.00 -18.12 -10.42
N ALA A 169 2.73 -19.05 -9.50
CA ALA A 169 2.98 -20.48 -9.69
C ALA A 169 2.01 -21.07 -10.73
N GLN A 170 0.74 -20.68 -10.70
CA GLN A 170 -0.28 -21.16 -11.63
C GLN A 170 -0.09 -20.62 -13.05
N ILE A 171 0.30 -19.35 -13.20
CA ILE A 171 0.67 -18.76 -14.50
C ILE A 171 1.89 -19.48 -15.09
N ARG A 172 2.96 -19.68 -14.31
CA ARG A 172 4.14 -20.45 -14.77
C ARG A 172 3.79 -21.89 -15.14
N ALA A 173 2.85 -22.51 -14.43
CA ALA A 173 2.36 -23.84 -14.77
C ALA A 173 1.65 -23.85 -16.14
N CYS A 174 0.94 -22.77 -16.50
CA CYS A 174 0.31 -22.62 -17.80
C CYS A 174 1.30 -22.29 -18.93
N ASP A 175 2.33 -21.48 -18.69
CA ASP A 175 3.41 -21.27 -19.65
C ASP A 175 4.19 -22.58 -19.91
N ALA A 176 4.46 -23.33 -18.84
CA ALA A 176 5.09 -24.65 -18.94
C ALA A 176 4.22 -25.65 -19.72
N LEU A 177 2.89 -25.53 -19.64
CA LEU A 177 1.95 -26.34 -20.41
C LEU A 177 2.03 -26.03 -21.91
N GLU A 178 2.10 -24.76 -22.31
CA GLU A 178 2.26 -24.40 -23.73
C GLU A 178 3.58 -24.91 -24.30
N SER A 179 4.69 -24.71 -23.57
CA SER A 179 6.01 -25.21 -23.96
C SER A 179 6.03 -26.74 -24.13
N ARG A 180 5.33 -27.48 -23.26
CA ARG A 180 5.19 -28.93 -23.37
C ARG A 180 4.34 -29.35 -24.57
N ARG A 181 3.25 -28.67 -24.86
CA ARG A 181 2.42 -28.91 -26.06
C ARG A 181 3.21 -28.69 -27.35
N ALA A 182 4.00 -27.62 -27.41
CA ALA A 182 4.88 -27.35 -28.54
C ALA A 182 5.93 -28.48 -28.73
N LYS A 183 6.50 -28.99 -27.63
CA LYS A 183 7.44 -30.11 -27.65
C LYS A 183 6.78 -31.43 -28.11
N VAL A 184 5.55 -31.70 -27.68
CA VAL A 184 4.77 -32.85 -28.16
C VAL A 184 4.53 -32.74 -29.67
N ALA A 185 4.06 -31.59 -30.15
CA ALA A 185 3.83 -31.36 -31.58
C ALA A 185 5.10 -31.56 -32.42
N TYR A 186 6.25 -31.09 -31.93
CA TYR A 186 7.56 -31.31 -32.57
C TYR A 186 7.94 -32.80 -32.63
N LEU A 187 7.81 -33.54 -31.53
CA LEU A 187 8.13 -34.97 -31.48
C LEU A 187 7.15 -35.81 -32.33
N GLN A 188 5.88 -35.41 -32.40
CA GLN A 188 4.90 -36.00 -33.30
C GLN A 188 5.26 -35.74 -34.77
N GLY A 189 5.74 -34.53 -35.10
CA GLY A 189 6.28 -34.19 -36.43
C GLY A 189 7.43 -35.10 -36.87
N ILE A 190 8.36 -35.38 -35.94
CA ILE A 190 9.47 -36.32 -36.18
C ILE A 190 8.98 -37.75 -36.44
N LEU A 191 7.89 -38.17 -35.80
CA LEU A 191 7.30 -39.50 -36.00
C LEU A 191 6.49 -39.60 -37.30
N SER A 192 5.83 -38.52 -37.72
CA SER A 192 5.00 -38.46 -38.93
C SER A 192 5.83 -38.37 -40.21
N ASP A 193 6.94 -37.62 -40.16
CA ASP A 193 7.85 -37.53 -41.29
C ASP A 193 8.63 -38.84 -41.41
N GLN A 194 8.56 -39.48 -42.58
CA GLN A 194 9.29 -40.71 -42.92
C GLN A 194 10.84 -40.58 -42.86
N GLN A 195 11.40 -39.51 -42.27
CA GLN A 195 12.83 -39.36 -42.00
C GLN A 195 13.31 -40.16 -40.78
N LYS A 196 12.94 -41.44 -40.71
CA LYS A 196 13.47 -42.44 -39.76
C LYS A 196 15.00 -42.62 -39.83
N GLN A 197 15.68 -42.03 -40.82
CA GLN A 197 17.11 -42.25 -41.05
C GLN A 197 18.04 -41.09 -40.68
N LYS A 198 17.53 -39.92 -40.27
CA LYS A 198 18.39 -38.73 -40.04
C LYS A 198 18.52 -38.26 -38.60
N TYR A 199 17.63 -38.69 -37.70
CA TYR A 199 17.78 -38.45 -36.27
C TYR A 199 18.53 -39.62 -35.63
N SER A 200 19.83 -39.41 -35.47
CA SER A 200 20.81 -40.34 -34.94
C SER A 200 20.47 -40.78 -33.50
N GLY A 201 20.18 -42.06 -33.31
CA GLY A 201 20.44 -42.77 -32.04
C GLY A 201 19.27 -42.94 -31.05
N VAL A 202 18.07 -42.43 -31.32
CA VAL A 202 16.92 -42.58 -30.40
C VAL A 202 15.85 -43.45 -31.05
N SER A 203 15.38 -44.49 -30.34
CA SER A 203 14.38 -45.41 -30.89
C SER A 203 13.00 -44.74 -30.98
N PRO A 204 12.18 -45.06 -32.00
CA PRO A 204 10.81 -44.57 -32.12
C PRO A 204 9.95 -44.84 -30.88
N GLU A 205 10.20 -45.98 -30.22
CA GLU A 205 9.52 -46.37 -28.98
C GLU A 205 9.87 -45.41 -27.82
N ALA A 206 11.12 -44.95 -27.74
CA ALA A 206 11.54 -43.97 -26.72
C ALA A 206 10.92 -42.59 -26.97
N ILE A 207 10.79 -42.17 -28.23
CA ILE A 207 10.10 -40.93 -28.60
C ILE A 207 8.61 -41.02 -28.26
N SER A 208 7.95 -42.14 -28.59
CA SER A 208 6.55 -42.39 -28.26
C SER A 208 6.30 -42.42 -26.76
N ALA A 209 7.19 -43.03 -25.98
CA ALA A 209 7.09 -43.04 -24.52
C ALA A 209 7.23 -41.62 -23.93
N THR A 210 8.15 -40.81 -24.48
CA THR A 210 8.34 -39.41 -24.08
C THR A 210 7.11 -38.56 -24.41
N ILE A 211 6.49 -38.76 -25.59
CA ILE A 211 5.24 -38.10 -25.95
C ILE A 211 4.14 -38.46 -24.95
N GLY A 212 3.93 -39.75 -24.65
CA GLY A 212 2.91 -40.18 -23.68
C GLY A 212 3.12 -39.58 -22.28
N GLN A 213 4.37 -39.45 -21.83
CA GLN A 213 4.69 -38.81 -20.56
C GLN A 213 4.38 -37.30 -20.58
N LEU A 214 4.75 -36.60 -21.66
CA LEU A 214 4.49 -35.16 -21.81
C LEU A 214 2.99 -34.87 -21.96
N GLU A 215 2.24 -35.72 -22.66
CA GLU A 215 0.78 -35.62 -22.82
C GLU A 215 0.06 -35.85 -21.48
N ALA A 216 0.47 -36.86 -20.70
CA ALA A 216 -0.09 -37.12 -19.37
C ALA A 216 0.15 -35.94 -18.40
N GLN A 217 1.36 -35.37 -18.42
CA GLN A 217 1.68 -34.19 -17.61
C GLN A 217 0.93 -32.93 -18.10
N SER A 218 0.70 -32.80 -19.41
CA SER A 218 -0.04 -31.68 -19.99
C SER A 218 -1.54 -31.77 -19.72
N ALA A 219 -2.09 -32.98 -19.61
CA ALA A 219 -3.50 -33.19 -19.25
C ALA A 219 -3.77 -32.73 -17.81
N PHE A 220 -2.88 -33.07 -16.87
CA PHE A 220 -3.00 -32.67 -15.46
C PHE A 220 -2.97 -31.14 -15.27
N LEU A 221 -2.08 -30.44 -15.99
CA LEU A 221 -2.00 -28.97 -15.95
C LEU A 221 -3.11 -28.30 -16.78
N GLY A 222 -3.65 -29.01 -17.77
CA GLY A 222 -4.59 -28.46 -18.74
C GLY A 222 -5.99 -28.14 -18.20
N GLU A 223 -6.46 -28.84 -17.16
CA GLU A 223 -7.74 -28.48 -16.52
C GLU A 223 -7.63 -27.15 -15.78
N GLY A 224 -6.59 -26.98 -14.96
CA GLY A 224 -6.36 -25.72 -14.22
C GLY A 224 -6.13 -24.50 -15.12
N CYS A 225 -5.53 -24.68 -16.30
CA CYS A 225 -5.31 -23.59 -17.25
C CYS A 225 -6.54 -23.25 -18.12
N LYS A 226 -7.42 -24.23 -18.38
CA LYS A 226 -8.68 -23.98 -19.12
C LYS A 226 -9.67 -23.13 -18.32
N ASP A 227 -9.68 -23.31 -17.01
CA ASP A 227 -10.51 -22.49 -16.12
C ASP A 227 -9.95 -21.06 -16.04
N LEU A 228 -8.62 -20.90 -16.09
CA LEU A 228 -7.92 -19.62 -16.22
C LEU A 228 -8.24 -18.87 -17.53
N GLU A 229 -8.25 -19.61 -18.64
CA GLU A 229 -8.53 -19.06 -19.97
C GLU A 229 -10.01 -18.66 -20.13
N LYS A 230 -10.92 -19.39 -19.48
CA LYS A 230 -12.37 -19.13 -19.51
C LYS A 230 -12.82 -18.02 -18.56
N ALA A 231 -12.25 -17.96 -17.36
CA ALA A 231 -12.53 -16.89 -16.40
C ALA A 231 -11.86 -15.58 -16.84
N GLY A 232 -10.77 -15.66 -17.62
CA GLY A 232 -9.94 -14.50 -17.89
C GLY A 232 -9.10 -14.15 -16.66
N LEU A 233 -7.81 -13.91 -16.87
CA LEU A 233 -6.88 -13.62 -15.77
C LEU A 233 -7.35 -12.46 -14.87
N GLY A 234 -8.03 -11.47 -15.46
CA GLY A 234 -8.62 -10.35 -14.73
C GLY A 234 -9.67 -10.78 -13.71
N GLU A 235 -10.59 -11.69 -14.06
CA GLU A 235 -11.65 -12.14 -13.14
C GLU A 235 -11.10 -12.99 -11.99
N LEU A 236 -10.13 -13.85 -12.27
CA LEU A 236 -9.43 -14.63 -11.25
C LEU A 236 -8.54 -13.76 -10.35
N LEU A 237 -7.91 -12.71 -10.89
CA LEU A 237 -7.23 -11.73 -10.06
C LEU A 237 -8.24 -10.97 -9.19
N MET A 238 -9.41 -10.62 -9.71
CA MET A 238 -10.45 -9.95 -8.91
C MET A 238 -10.94 -10.87 -7.77
N GLU A 239 -11.07 -12.16 -8.02
CA GLU A 239 -11.44 -13.18 -7.02
C GLU A 239 -10.30 -13.42 -6.01
N ALA A 240 -9.05 -13.54 -6.47
CA ALA A 240 -7.87 -13.69 -5.62
C ALA A 240 -7.52 -12.42 -4.81
N VAL A 241 -7.83 -11.23 -5.33
CA VAL A 241 -7.80 -9.96 -4.60
C VAL A 241 -8.93 -9.91 -3.57
N GLY A 242 -10.06 -10.59 -3.85
CA GLY A 242 -11.16 -10.77 -2.92
C GLY A 242 -10.86 -11.69 -1.74
N GLU A 243 -10.11 -12.78 -1.93
CA GLU A 243 -10.04 -13.88 -0.95
C GLU A 243 -8.82 -13.94 -0.02
N SER A 244 -7.81 -13.08 -0.18
CA SER A 244 -6.69 -12.79 0.76
C SER A 244 -5.31 -13.02 0.14
N THR A 245 -4.40 -12.12 0.50
CA THR A 245 -2.93 -12.12 0.29
C THR A 245 -2.39 -11.64 -1.04
N SER A 246 -3.19 -11.49 -2.10
CA SER A 246 -2.64 -10.88 -3.31
C SER A 246 -2.33 -9.39 -3.08
N GLY A 247 -1.06 -9.07 -3.20
CA GLY A 247 -0.51 -7.75 -2.91
C GLY A 247 -0.49 -6.87 -4.15
N ALA A 248 -0.09 -5.60 -3.98
CA ALA A 248 0.21 -4.72 -5.12
C ALA A 248 1.26 -5.32 -6.07
N GLY A 249 2.14 -6.19 -5.56
CA GLY A 249 3.10 -6.95 -6.36
C GLY A 249 2.47 -7.86 -7.41
N ASP A 250 1.36 -8.54 -7.11
CA ASP A 250 0.71 -9.44 -8.08
C ASP A 250 0.05 -8.65 -9.21
N ILE A 251 -0.54 -7.49 -8.90
CA ILE A 251 -1.10 -6.58 -9.91
C ILE A 251 0.04 -6.06 -10.82
N LEU A 252 1.21 -5.76 -10.26
CA LEU A 252 2.36 -5.32 -11.03
C LEU A 252 2.89 -6.42 -11.97
N VAL A 253 2.99 -7.66 -11.48
CA VAL A 253 3.40 -8.82 -12.31
C VAL A 253 2.40 -9.03 -13.45
N TYR A 254 1.10 -9.00 -13.15
CA TYR A 254 0.04 -9.09 -14.16
C TYR A 254 0.19 -8.00 -15.22
N TYR A 255 0.35 -6.75 -14.79
CA TYR A 255 0.52 -5.62 -15.70
C TYR A 255 1.75 -5.79 -16.60
N GLN A 256 2.89 -6.18 -16.05
CA GLN A 256 4.12 -6.39 -16.81
C GLN A 256 3.98 -7.52 -17.84
N MET A 257 3.32 -8.62 -17.47
CA MET A 257 3.06 -9.74 -18.36
C MET A 257 2.18 -9.31 -19.55
N ARG A 258 1.02 -8.69 -19.28
CA ARG A 258 0.11 -8.21 -20.33
C ARG A 258 0.76 -7.14 -21.20
N LEU A 259 1.54 -6.24 -20.61
CA LEU A 259 2.30 -5.25 -21.37
C LEU A 259 3.26 -5.93 -22.37
N SER A 260 3.91 -7.02 -21.97
CA SER A 260 4.82 -7.78 -22.83
C SER A 260 4.08 -8.52 -23.95
N GLU A 261 2.91 -9.09 -23.68
CA GLU A 261 2.03 -9.73 -24.68
C GLU A 261 1.58 -8.73 -25.74
N ILE A 262 1.04 -7.58 -25.31
CA ILE A 262 0.57 -6.52 -26.22
C ILE A 262 1.73 -6.02 -27.09
N SER A 263 2.91 -5.84 -26.48
CA SER A 263 4.11 -5.38 -27.18
C SER A 263 4.58 -6.39 -28.23
N ALA A 264 4.58 -7.69 -27.89
CA ALA A 264 5.01 -8.78 -28.76
C ALA A 264 3.99 -9.15 -29.85
N SER A 265 2.73 -8.70 -29.72
CA SER A 265 1.69 -8.97 -30.73
C SER A 265 2.05 -8.38 -32.10
N ASN A 266 1.63 -9.03 -33.18
CA ASN A 266 1.80 -8.53 -34.56
C ASN A 266 0.67 -7.56 -34.98
N GLU A 267 -0.05 -7.00 -34.01
CA GLU A 267 -1.16 -6.08 -34.26
C GLU A 267 -0.69 -4.70 -34.71
N THR A 268 -1.62 -3.96 -35.34
CA THR A 268 -1.35 -2.57 -35.75
C THR A 268 -1.11 -1.65 -34.54
N PRO A 269 -0.37 -0.54 -34.70
CA PRO A 269 -0.11 0.39 -33.60
C PRO A 269 -1.39 0.93 -32.92
N SER A 270 -2.45 1.19 -33.69
CA SER A 270 -3.75 1.62 -33.17
C SER A 270 -4.40 0.54 -32.29
N ALA A 271 -4.37 -0.72 -32.74
CA ALA A 271 -4.90 -1.84 -31.96
C ALA A 271 -4.11 -2.05 -30.64
N LYS A 272 -2.77 -1.97 -30.69
CA LYS A 272 -1.91 -2.01 -29.48
C LYS A 272 -2.24 -0.87 -28.53
N ALA A 273 -2.43 0.35 -29.03
CA ALA A 273 -2.83 1.49 -28.20
C ALA A 273 -4.16 1.24 -27.48
N GLY A 274 -5.16 0.67 -28.18
CA GLY A 274 -6.41 0.25 -27.59
C GLY A 274 -6.23 -0.80 -26.48
N GLN A 275 -5.38 -1.81 -26.70
CA GLN A 275 -5.06 -2.82 -25.69
C GLN A 275 -4.35 -2.23 -24.47
N PHE A 276 -3.42 -1.28 -24.65
CA PHE A 276 -2.76 -0.59 -23.53
C PHE A 276 -3.74 0.25 -22.70
N ILE A 277 -4.69 0.93 -23.34
CA ILE A 277 -5.75 1.66 -22.64
C ILE A 277 -6.63 0.69 -21.84
N GLY A 278 -7.00 -0.45 -22.44
CA GLY A 278 -7.74 -1.52 -21.75
C GLY A 278 -7.00 -2.02 -20.51
N LEU A 279 -5.72 -2.37 -20.67
CA LEU A 279 -4.87 -2.84 -19.58
C LEU A 279 -4.72 -1.80 -18.46
N LYS A 280 -4.58 -0.52 -18.80
CA LYS A 280 -4.52 0.57 -17.82
C LYS A 280 -5.81 0.64 -17.00
N ASN A 281 -6.97 0.60 -17.65
CA ASN A 281 -8.25 0.65 -16.96
C ASN A 281 -8.47 -0.55 -16.03
N GLU A 282 -8.09 -1.75 -16.50
CA GLU A 282 -8.17 -2.98 -15.70
C GLU A 282 -7.26 -2.90 -14.47
N THR A 283 -6.02 -2.45 -14.65
CA THR A 283 -5.06 -2.26 -13.56
C THR A 283 -5.55 -1.22 -12.54
N ASN A 284 -6.17 -0.13 -13.01
CA ASN A 284 -6.76 0.87 -12.13
C ASN A 284 -7.91 0.27 -11.29
N GLN A 285 -8.74 -0.59 -11.89
CA GLN A 285 -9.81 -1.29 -11.17
C GLN A 285 -9.25 -2.23 -10.10
N LEU A 286 -8.22 -3.02 -10.44
CA LEU A 286 -7.54 -3.90 -9.49
C LEU A 286 -6.91 -3.11 -8.33
N ALA A 287 -6.27 -1.97 -8.62
CA ALA A 287 -5.69 -1.12 -7.58
C ALA A 287 -6.77 -0.48 -6.68
N ALA A 288 -7.91 -0.07 -7.26
CA ALA A 288 -9.04 0.44 -6.50
C ALA A 288 -9.63 -0.62 -5.55
N LEU A 289 -9.78 -1.85 -6.03
CA LEU A 289 -10.22 -2.99 -5.22
C LEU A 289 -9.22 -3.35 -4.13
N LEU A 290 -7.92 -3.30 -4.43
CA LEU A 290 -6.88 -3.49 -3.42
C LEU A 290 -7.06 -2.49 -2.26
N VAL A 291 -7.29 -1.20 -2.58
CA VAL A 291 -7.56 -0.14 -1.59
C VAL A 291 -8.87 -0.35 -0.84
N GLU A 292 -9.88 -0.92 -1.48
CA GLU A 292 -11.16 -1.24 -0.83
C GLU A 292 -11.03 -2.38 0.18
N LYS A 293 -10.29 -3.44 -0.19
CA LYS A 293 -10.22 -4.70 0.55
C LYS A 293 -9.09 -4.71 1.59
N GLN A 294 -7.95 -4.09 1.29
CA GLN A 294 -6.82 -4.07 2.20
C GLN A 294 -6.98 -2.95 3.25
N GLY A 295 -6.79 -3.32 4.51
CA GLY A 295 -6.76 -2.34 5.61
C GLY A 295 -5.52 -1.44 5.58
N GLN A 296 -4.45 -1.84 4.91
CA GLN A 296 -3.24 -1.05 4.75
C GLN A 296 -2.67 -1.23 3.35
N VAL A 297 -2.36 -0.12 2.68
CA VAL A 297 -1.80 -0.10 1.31
C VAL A 297 -0.52 0.70 1.30
N ASN A 298 0.55 0.14 0.74
CA ASN A 298 1.83 0.83 0.54
C ASN A 298 1.88 1.44 -0.86
N VAL A 299 1.91 2.77 -0.94
CA VAL A 299 1.91 3.49 -2.23
C VAL A 299 3.18 3.19 -3.03
N SER A 300 4.28 2.84 -2.37
CA SER A 300 5.54 2.54 -3.06
C SER A 300 5.38 1.37 -4.02
N GLU A 301 4.53 0.40 -3.69
CA GLU A 301 4.25 -0.78 -4.50
C GLU A 301 3.25 -0.48 -5.63
N LEU A 302 2.32 0.46 -5.39
CA LEU A 302 1.34 0.89 -6.39
C LEU A 302 1.85 1.97 -7.34
N ARG A 303 2.95 2.65 -7.01
CA ARG A 303 3.49 3.79 -7.77
C ARG A 303 3.68 3.54 -9.29
N PRO A 304 4.08 2.34 -9.75
CA PRO A 304 4.18 2.08 -11.20
C PRO A 304 2.82 2.09 -11.92
N LEU A 305 1.73 1.90 -11.17
CA LEU A 305 0.38 1.69 -11.68
C LEU A 305 -0.54 2.89 -11.42
N VAL A 306 -0.40 3.51 -10.24
CA VAL A 306 -1.25 4.57 -9.72
C VAL A 306 -0.42 5.82 -9.43
N ARG A 307 -0.82 6.94 -10.03
CA ARG A 307 -0.26 8.28 -9.84
C ARG A 307 -1.06 9.08 -8.81
N LYS A 308 -2.39 8.96 -8.83
CA LYS A 308 -3.32 9.76 -8.03
C LYS A 308 -4.23 8.90 -7.17
N ILE A 309 -4.18 9.16 -5.87
CA ILE A 309 -5.12 8.61 -4.87
C ILE A 309 -5.73 9.78 -4.10
N SER A 310 -7.05 9.93 -4.15
CA SER A 310 -7.78 10.94 -3.39
C SER A 310 -8.61 10.27 -2.30
N VAL A 311 -8.43 10.68 -1.05
CA VAL A 311 -9.17 10.17 0.10
C VAL A 311 -10.14 11.25 0.55
N MET A 312 -11.41 10.87 0.61
CA MET A 312 -12.55 11.67 1.07
C MET A 312 -13.24 10.94 2.22
N GLN A 313 -14.05 11.66 3.01
CA GLN A 313 -14.76 11.01 4.11
C GLN A 313 -15.69 9.90 3.57
N GLY A 314 -15.37 8.66 3.91
CA GLY A 314 -16.13 7.46 3.50
C GLY A 314 -15.89 6.99 2.07
N ALA A 315 -14.99 7.60 1.31
CA ALA A 315 -14.68 7.18 -0.05
C ALA A 315 -13.20 7.41 -0.40
N THR A 316 -12.62 6.50 -1.18
CA THR A 316 -11.29 6.66 -1.76
C THR A 316 -11.39 6.56 -3.27
N GLU A 317 -10.70 7.43 -3.99
CA GLU A 317 -10.68 7.49 -5.45
C GLU A 317 -9.27 7.20 -5.95
N VAL A 318 -9.11 6.17 -6.77
CA VAL A 318 -7.85 5.70 -7.32
C VAL A 318 -7.93 5.86 -8.83
N GLU A 319 -7.11 6.75 -9.43
CA GLU A 319 -7.16 7.04 -10.87
C GLU A 319 -8.59 7.33 -11.40
N GLY A 320 -9.40 8.05 -10.61
CA GLY A 320 -10.80 8.38 -10.95
C GLY A 320 -11.83 7.30 -10.59
N ILE A 321 -11.41 6.12 -10.15
CA ILE A 321 -12.31 5.04 -9.72
C ILE A 321 -12.58 5.17 -8.23
N ARG A 322 -13.85 5.38 -7.87
CA ARG A 322 -14.28 5.56 -6.48
C ARG A 322 -14.66 4.24 -5.82
N VAL A 323 -14.10 3.99 -4.64
CA VAL A 323 -14.36 2.85 -3.76
C VAL A 323 -14.74 3.33 -2.36
N TYR A 324 -15.37 2.45 -1.57
CA TYR A 324 -15.96 2.80 -0.27
C TYR A 324 -15.42 1.95 0.89
N PRO A 325 -14.13 2.06 1.23
CA PRO A 325 -13.55 1.30 2.32
C PRO A 325 -14.08 1.79 3.68
N LYS A 326 -14.33 0.85 4.60
CA LYS A 326 -14.83 1.18 5.96
C LYS A 326 -13.79 1.90 6.82
N ALA A 327 -12.55 1.43 6.74
CA ALA A 327 -11.38 2.01 7.40
C ALA A 327 -10.11 1.50 6.72
N GLY A 328 -9.03 2.26 6.80
CA GLY A 328 -7.74 1.83 6.27
C GLY A 328 -6.63 2.84 6.47
N SER A 329 -5.47 2.52 5.91
CA SER A 329 -4.27 3.35 5.97
C SER A 329 -3.49 3.26 4.67
N ILE A 330 -3.19 4.41 4.07
CA ILE A 330 -2.32 4.49 2.90
C ILE A 330 -0.95 4.97 3.37
N VAL A 331 0.07 4.10 3.30
CA VAL A 331 1.44 4.36 3.78
C VAL A 331 2.33 4.76 2.61
N PHE A 332 3.12 5.80 2.80
CA PHE A 332 4.04 6.34 1.80
C PHE A 332 5.19 7.09 2.48
N ARG A 333 6.13 7.58 1.67
CA ARG A 333 7.22 8.47 2.13
C ARG A 333 7.02 9.86 1.56
N ALA A 334 6.80 10.85 2.42
CA ALA A 334 6.81 12.27 2.04
C ALA A 334 8.08 12.91 2.60
N ASN A 335 8.85 13.56 1.72
CA ASN A 335 10.14 14.18 2.08
C ASN A 335 11.09 13.22 2.82
N GLY A 336 11.07 11.93 2.45
CA GLY A 336 11.88 10.89 3.08
C GLY A 336 11.34 10.36 4.42
N LEU A 337 10.28 10.94 4.98
CA LEU A 337 9.69 10.54 6.25
C LEU A 337 8.52 9.55 6.05
N PRO A 338 8.41 8.49 6.88
CA PRO A 338 7.27 7.59 6.85
C PRO A 338 6.00 8.36 7.23
N THR A 339 5.03 8.34 6.34
CA THR A 339 3.77 9.08 6.46
C THR A 339 2.63 8.14 6.13
N ALA A 340 1.50 8.30 6.80
CA ALA A 340 0.31 7.54 6.52
C ALA A 340 -0.93 8.45 6.44
N ILE A 341 -1.82 8.17 5.50
CA ILE A 341 -3.18 8.70 5.48
C ILE A 341 -4.07 7.64 6.10
N ARG A 342 -4.49 7.85 7.34
CA ARG A 342 -5.45 6.97 8.02
C ARG A 342 -6.85 7.50 7.80
N TYR A 343 -7.79 6.63 7.49
CA TYR A 343 -9.19 7.01 7.28
C TYR A 343 -10.13 6.01 7.93
N ASN A 344 -11.24 6.52 8.45
CA ASN A 344 -12.34 5.75 9.01
C ASN A 344 -13.63 6.61 8.97
N LEU A 345 -14.70 6.12 9.61
CA LEU A 345 -15.97 6.86 9.69
C LEU A 345 -15.86 8.22 10.40
N SER A 346 -14.91 8.38 11.33
CA SER A 346 -14.69 9.59 12.12
C SER A 346 -13.94 10.70 11.36
N GLY A 347 -13.26 10.35 10.27
CA GLY A 347 -12.59 11.29 9.39
C GLY A 347 -11.28 10.75 8.81
N ILE A 348 -10.49 11.67 8.24
CA ILE A 348 -9.18 11.40 7.67
C ILE A 348 -8.12 12.06 8.55
N PHE A 349 -7.02 11.35 8.77
CA PHE A 349 -5.91 11.77 9.61
C PHE A 349 -4.61 11.59 8.84
N LEU A 350 -3.86 12.68 8.70
CA LEU A 350 -2.49 12.65 8.23
C LEU A 350 -1.58 12.35 9.42
N ASP A 351 -0.94 11.18 9.40
CA ASP A 351 -0.03 10.68 10.43
C ASP A 351 1.42 10.80 9.94
N SER A 352 2.26 11.47 10.72
CA SER A 352 3.70 11.45 10.56
C SER A 352 4.36 11.26 11.91
N GLU A 353 5.16 10.20 12.05
CA GLU A 353 5.87 9.84 13.30
C GLU A 353 4.95 9.79 14.55
N GLY A 354 3.68 9.39 14.38
CA GLY A 354 2.71 9.29 15.49
C GLY A 354 2.02 10.61 15.86
N ILE A 355 2.28 11.69 15.12
CA ILE A 355 1.54 12.95 15.23
C ILE A 355 0.45 12.99 14.16
N TYR A 356 -0.80 13.13 14.60
CA TYR A 356 -1.98 13.09 13.74
C TYR A 356 -2.53 14.50 13.50
N ALA A 357 -2.83 14.82 12.24
CA ALA A 357 -3.59 16.01 11.86
C ALA A 357 -4.89 15.61 11.16
N LYS A 358 -6.03 16.04 11.69
CA LYS A 358 -7.34 15.82 11.04
C LYS A 358 -7.43 16.66 9.78
N ILE A 359 -7.94 16.05 8.70
CA ILE A 359 -8.11 16.70 7.40
C ILE A 359 -9.42 16.24 6.76
N ASP A 360 -10.07 17.11 5.98
CA ASP A 360 -11.39 16.81 5.42
C ASP A 360 -11.30 16.10 4.05
N ASN A 361 -10.28 16.42 3.25
CA ASN A 361 -9.90 15.70 2.03
C ASN A 361 -8.38 15.71 1.85
N ILE A 362 -7.83 14.67 1.23
CA ILE A 362 -6.41 14.64 0.90
C ILE A 362 -6.17 13.89 -0.40
N THR A 363 -5.34 14.44 -1.27
CA THR A 363 -4.94 13.81 -2.53
C THR A 363 -3.44 13.58 -2.51
N LEU A 364 -3.04 12.33 -2.73
CA LEU A 364 -1.67 11.96 -3.03
C LEU A 364 -1.52 11.91 -4.56
N ASN A 365 -0.70 12.80 -5.11
CA ASN A 365 -0.42 12.86 -6.54
C ASN A 365 1.10 12.80 -6.76
N GLU A 366 1.58 11.74 -7.39
CA GLU A 366 3.00 11.50 -7.68
C GLU A 366 3.91 11.59 -6.43
N GLY A 367 3.39 11.18 -5.27
CA GLY A 367 4.11 11.23 -3.99
C GLY A 367 4.05 12.58 -3.26
N LYS A 368 3.37 13.58 -3.83
CA LYS A 368 3.10 14.87 -3.19
C LYS A 368 1.70 14.89 -2.59
N LEU A 369 1.55 15.52 -1.44
CA LEU A 369 0.28 15.64 -0.74
C LEU A 369 -0.38 16.97 -1.08
N PHE A 370 -1.67 16.92 -1.37
CA PHE A 370 -2.52 18.07 -1.61
C PHE A 370 -3.75 18.00 -0.74
N ALA A 371 -4.21 19.12 -0.23
CA ALA A 371 -5.51 19.26 0.39
C ALA A 371 -6.19 20.51 -0.17
N GLU A 372 -7.44 20.38 -0.57
CA GLU A 372 -8.18 21.46 -1.24
C GLU A 372 -7.42 22.07 -2.44
N GLY A 373 -6.61 21.26 -3.13
CA GLY A 373 -5.78 21.68 -4.26
C GLY A 373 -4.45 22.35 -3.90
N VAL A 374 -4.16 22.58 -2.62
CA VAL A 374 -2.91 23.20 -2.16
C VAL A 374 -1.94 22.13 -1.64
N GLU A 375 -0.67 22.23 -2.03
CA GLU A 375 0.39 21.28 -1.63
C GLU A 375 0.74 21.41 -0.14
N ILE A 376 0.79 20.29 0.58
CA ILE A 376 1.29 20.20 1.95
C ILE A 376 2.79 19.89 1.88
N ARG A 377 3.64 20.89 2.14
CA ARG A 377 5.10 20.74 2.10
C ARG A 377 5.70 20.32 3.43
N VAL A 378 5.09 20.73 4.54
CA VAL A 378 5.54 20.39 5.89
C VAL A 378 4.55 19.42 6.52
N LEU A 379 5.07 18.32 7.07
CA LEU A 379 4.28 17.31 7.76
C LEU A 379 3.98 17.70 9.23
N PRO A 380 2.95 17.10 9.86
CA PRO A 380 2.59 17.38 11.26
C PRO A 380 3.74 17.29 12.26
N SER A 381 4.57 16.24 12.15
CA SER A 381 5.75 16.01 13.01
C SER A 381 6.81 17.10 12.88
N GLN A 382 6.97 17.68 11.69
CA GLN A 382 7.93 18.75 11.44
C GLN A 382 7.44 20.07 12.04
N VAL A 383 6.14 20.33 12.01
CA VAL A 383 5.52 21.51 12.64
C VAL A 383 5.70 21.45 14.16
N THR A 384 5.37 20.32 14.80
CA THR A 384 5.52 20.16 16.25
C THR A 384 6.97 20.27 16.69
N ARG A 385 7.90 19.65 15.93
CA ARG A 385 9.35 19.72 16.19
C ARG A 385 9.88 21.13 16.08
N LYS A 386 9.48 21.90 15.05
CA LYS A 386 9.92 23.29 14.85
C LYS A 386 9.39 24.23 15.93
N LEU A 387 8.16 24.03 16.36
CA LEU A 387 7.51 24.87 17.37
C LEU A 387 7.84 24.45 18.81
N GLY A 388 8.33 23.23 19.02
CA GLY A 388 8.59 22.68 20.35
C GLY A 388 7.33 22.46 21.17
N ILE A 389 6.21 22.10 20.53
CA ILE A 389 4.90 21.92 21.18
C ILE A 389 4.34 20.52 20.94
N THR A 390 3.62 20.00 21.93
CA THR A 390 2.84 18.76 21.82
C THR A 390 1.36 19.13 21.85
N PRO A 391 0.68 19.19 20.69
CA PRO A 391 -0.72 19.59 20.62
C PRO A 391 -1.63 18.47 21.13
N LYS A 392 -2.74 18.87 21.77
CA LYS A 392 -3.85 17.98 22.14
C LYS A 392 -4.66 17.58 20.91
N GLU A 393 -4.87 18.52 19.99
CA GLU A 393 -5.53 18.31 18.71
C GLU A 393 -4.81 19.10 17.63
N MET A 394 -4.74 18.54 16.41
CA MET A 394 -4.24 19.25 15.24
C MET A 394 -5.20 19.04 14.07
N ARG A 395 -5.52 20.12 13.35
CA ARG A 395 -6.38 20.10 12.16
C ARG A 395 -5.79 20.94 11.04
N VAL A 396 -5.86 20.45 9.82
CA VAL A 396 -5.53 21.25 8.62
C VAL A 396 -6.74 22.11 8.27
N VAL A 397 -6.55 23.41 8.13
CA VAL A 397 -7.60 24.38 7.78
C VAL A 397 -7.12 25.30 6.66
N PRO A 398 -8.02 25.72 5.75
CA PRO A 398 -7.69 26.74 4.75
C PRO A 398 -7.44 28.10 5.41
N ARG A 399 -6.44 28.82 4.91
CA ARG A 399 -6.06 30.15 5.38
C ARG A 399 -5.62 31.03 4.21
N GLY A 400 -6.54 31.82 3.67
CA GLY A 400 -6.28 32.61 2.46
C GLY A 400 -6.10 31.69 1.25
N GLU A 401 -5.00 31.82 0.53
CA GLU A 401 -4.63 30.96 -0.61
C GLU A 401 -3.85 29.70 -0.19
N GLY A 402 -3.54 29.56 1.11
CA GLY A 402 -2.72 28.46 1.62
C GLY A 402 -3.44 27.57 2.64
N LEU A 403 -2.69 26.61 3.18
CA LEU A 403 -3.13 25.73 4.26
C LEU A 403 -2.37 26.06 5.55
N ALA A 404 -3.06 25.92 6.68
CA ALA A 404 -2.47 26.05 8.01
C ALA A 404 -2.86 24.89 8.91
N TYR A 405 -1.95 24.48 9.78
CA TYR A 405 -2.21 23.59 10.90
C TYR A 405 -2.73 24.41 12.08
N ARG A 406 -4.00 24.20 12.45
CA ARG A 406 -4.58 24.68 13.70
C ARG A 406 -4.28 23.68 14.80
N LEU A 407 -3.45 24.09 15.75
CA LEU A 407 -2.95 23.33 16.88
C LEU A 407 -3.68 23.80 18.14
N THR A 408 -4.37 22.90 18.83
CA THR A 408 -4.95 23.17 20.16
C THR A 408 -4.00 22.63 21.22
N GLN A 409 -3.50 23.52 22.09
CA GLN A 409 -2.63 23.18 23.20
C GLN A 409 -3.32 23.52 24.51
N GLU A 410 -3.29 22.59 25.45
CA GLU A 410 -3.76 22.83 26.81
C GLU A 410 -2.58 23.32 27.66
N GLU A 411 -2.68 24.54 28.19
CA GLU A 411 -1.69 25.10 29.10
C GLU A 411 -2.29 25.18 30.50
N ARG A 412 -1.46 24.86 31.51
CA ARG A 412 -1.79 25.02 32.93
C ARG A 412 -0.93 26.13 33.50
N GLY A 413 -1.51 26.91 34.40
CA GLY A 413 -0.78 27.92 35.16
C GLY A 413 -1.60 28.45 36.32
N LYS A 414 -1.12 29.52 36.95
CA LYS A 414 -1.81 30.18 38.05
C LYS A 414 -2.26 31.58 37.62
N PHE A 415 -3.56 31.79 37.57
CA PHE A 415 -4.16 33.10 37.35
C PHE A 415 -3.91 33.98 38.57
N LEU A 416 -3.25 35.13 38.35
CA LEU A 416 -2.83 36.05 39.41
C LEU A 416 -2.21 35.33 40.60
N TRP A 417 -1.28 34.38 40.34
CA TRP A 417 -0.55 33.55 41.33
C TRP A 417 -1.39 32.71 42.32
N LEU A 418 -2.72 32.85 42.35
CA LEU A 418 -3.61 32.30 43.38
C LEU A 418 -4.40 31.08 42.89
N PHE A 419 -4.97 31.14 41.69
CA PHE A 419 -5.94 30.15 41.23
C PHE A 419 -5.35 29.31 40.10
N PRO A 420 -5.22 27.97 40.25
CA PRO A 420 -4.84 27.12 39.15
C PRO A 420 -5.92 27.19 38.07
N VAL A 421 -5.50 27.45 36.84
CA VAL A 421 -6.38 27.52 35.67
C VAL A 421 -5.79 26.70 34.54
N GLU A 422 -6.67 26.05 33.79
CA GLU A 422 -6.36 25.37 32.55
C GLU A 422 -6.98 26.19 31.42
N TYR A 423 -6.24 26.42 30.35
CA TYR A 423 -6.75 27.13 29.19
C TYR A 423 -6.24 26.56 27.89
N GLU A 424 -7.05 26.72 26.86
CA GLU A 424 -6.70 26.31 25.50
C GLU A 424 -6.05 27.47 24.76
N ARG A 425 -4.89 27.18 24.19
CA ARG A 425 -4.15 28.06 23.30
C ARG A 425 -4.24 27.48 21.89
N ILE A 426 -4.66 28.30 20.94
CA ILE A 426 -4.82 27.90 19.54
C ILE A 426 -3.71 28.57 18.72
N ILE A 427 -2.83 27.75 18.15
CA ILE A 427 -1.73 28.21 17.30
C ILE A 427 -2.05 27.79 15.87
N GLU A 428 -1.99 28.70 14.91
CA GLU A 428 -2.08 28.38 13.49
C GLU A 428 -0.68 28.50 12.87
N ALA A 429 -0.18 27.41 12.30
CA ALA A 429 1.14 27.35 11.66
C ALA A 429 1.00 27.01 10.17
N SER A 430 1.76 27.68 9.29
CA SER A 430 1.70 27.43 7.85
C SER A 430 2.09 25.99 7.51
N ALA A 431 1.30 25.31 6.67
CA ALA A 431 1.63 23.98 6.15
C ALA A 431 2.75 24.00 5.09
N GLU A 432 3.17 25.18 4.65
CA GLU A 432 4.26 25.35 3.68
C GLU A 432 5.62 25.58 4.35
N SER A 433 5.65 26.37 5.44
CA SER A 433 6.89 26.84 6.05
C SER A 433 7.01 26.53 7.55
N ALA A 434 5.95 26.02 8.18
CA ALA A 434 5.83 25.84 9.62
C ALA A 434 6.00 27.13 10.45
N SER A 435 5.87 28.32 9.85
CA SER A 435 5.86 29.58 10.59
C SER A 435 4.51 29.79 11.28
N VAL A 436 4.51 30.35 12.49
CA VAL A 436 3.29 30.76 13.19
C VAL A 436 2.63 31.91 12.44
N VAL A 437 1.39 31.73 12.01
CA VAL A 437 0.56 32.70 11.31
C VAL A 437 -0.44 33.35 12.26
N ALA A 438 -0.95 32.61 13.23
CA ALA A 438 -1.80 33.15 14.30
C ALA A 438 -1.51 32.44 15.63
N ASN A 439 -1.69 33.17 16.72
CA ASN A 439 -1.54 32.64 18.07
C ASN A 439 -2.63 33.27 18.95
N ASN A 440 -3.71 32.54 19.14
CA ASN A 440 -4.87 32.97 19.88
C ASN A 440 -4.85 32.31 21.26
N ALA A 441 -4.89 33.13 22.29
CA ALA A 441 -5.14 32.71 23.66
C ALA A 441 -6.27 33.57 24.22
N PRO A 442 -7.00 33.09 25.25
CA PRO A 442 -7.95 33.93 25.95
C PRO A 442 -7.26 35.20 26.44
N TRP A 443 -7.89 36.36 26.30
CA TRP A 443 -7.26 37.65 26.64
C TRP A 443 -6.72 37.70 28.09
N TRP A 444 -7.34 36.97 29.00
CA TRP A 444 -6.96 36.89 30.41
C TRP A 444 -5.72 36.01 30.64
N SER A 445 -5.24 35.26 29.65
CA SER A 445 -4.05 34.41 29.77
C SER A 445 -2.77 35.22 30.03
N VAL A 446 -2.77 36.52 29.72
CA VAL A 446 -1.67 37.44 30.07
C VAL A 446 -1.44 37.58 31.58
N PHE A 447 -2.45 37.24 32.40
CA PHE A 447 -2.38 37.25 33.86
C PHE A 447 -2.06 35.88 34.45
N VAL A 448 -1.80 34.88 33.60
CA VAL A 448 -1.45 33.52 34.04
C VAL A 448 0.06 33.37 34.04
N VAL A 449 0.60 33.01 35.21
CA VAL A 449 2.02 32.67 35.38
C VAL A 449 2.14 31.14 35.26
N LYS A 450 3.06 30.67 34.42
CA LYS A 450 3.33 29.24 34.24
C LYS A 450 4.00 28.62 35.45
#